data_AF-B5I9B1-F1
#
_entry.id   AF-B5I9B1-F1
#
_cell.length_a   1.000
_cell.length_b   1.000
_cell.length_c   1.000
_cell.angle_alpha   90.00
_cell.angle_beta   90.00
_cell.angle_gamma   90.00
#
_symmetry.space_group_name_H-M   'P 1'
#
loop_
_entity.id
_entity.type
_entity.pdbx_description
1 polymer ?
#
loop_
_entity_poly.entity_id
_entity_poly.type
_entity_poly.pdbx_seq_one_letter_code
_entity_poly.pdbx_strand_id
1 'polypeptide(L)'
;MKDTELPYLRRWVEPAAEALEAGDEPFGSVLVGAEGEILAEDHNRVASGEHCRMCAAAHAWVGLGRIVYVASSEQPAQWLGQLGVPARPVRTLPVNEVVPGVVVAGPVPEFTERVRQLHHRFHRR
;
A
#
# COMPACT_ATOMS: atom_id res chain seq x y z
N MET A 1 4.84 -12.69 -8.66
CA MET A 1 5.81 -11.74 -8.11
C MET A 1 7.19 -12.14 -8.59
N LYS A 2 8.02 -11.18 -8.98
CA LYS A 2 9.40 -11.44 -9.43
C LYS A 2 10.34 -11.29 -8.23
N ASP A 3 11.38 -12.11 -8.13
CA ASP A 3 12.34 -12.04 -7.01
C ASP A 3 13.04 -10.67 -6.94
N THR A 4 13.17 -10.00 -8.10
CA THR A 4 13.70 -8.64 -8.22
C THR A 4 12.84 -7.59 -7.51
N GLU A 5 11.57 -7.89 -7.18
CA GLU A 5 10.64 -6.96 -6.52
C GLU A 5 10.82 -6.97 -4.99
N LEU A 6 11.38 -8.05 -4.41
CA LEU A 6 11.50 -8.21 -2.96
C LEU A 6 12.36 -7.15 -2.26
N PRO A 7 13.50 -6.69 -2.81
CA PRO A 7 14.29 -5.62 -2.18
C PRO A 7 13.50 -4.33 -1.99
N TYR A 8 12.70 -3.92 -3.00
CA TYR A 8 11.88 -2.71 -2.92
C TYR A 8 10.74 -2.86 -1.91
N LEU A 9 10.16 -4.06 -1.79
CA LEU A 9 9.11 -4.35 -0.81
C LEU A 9 9.64 -4.40 0.63
N ARG A 10 10.89 -4.83 0.84
CA ARG A 10 11.56 -4.70 2.14
C ARG A 10 11.79 -3.23 2.47
N ARG A 11 12.26 -2.45 1.50
CA ARG A 11 12.54 -1.03 1.64
C ARG A 11 11.26 -0.21 1.93
N TRP A 12 10.14 -0.59 1.34
CA TRP A 12 8.81 0.00 1.57
C TRP A 12 8.39 0.02 3.06
N VAL A 13 8.90 -0.90 3.89
CA VAL A 13 8.55 -0.97 5.31
C VAL A 13 9.08 0.25 6.09
N GLU A 14 10.20 0.84 5.67
CA GLU A 14 10.83 1.98 6.34
C GLU A 14 9.94 3.24 6.26
N PRO A 15 9.50 3.71 5.08
CA PRO A 15 8.56 4.83 4.98
C PRO A 15 7.23 4.58 5.72
N ALA A 16 6.71 3.34 5.72
CA ALA A 16 5.49 3.01 6.46
C ALA A 16 5.67 3.11 7.99
N ALA A 17 6.85 2.80 8.50
CA ALA A 17 7.19 2.98 9.90
C ALA A 17 7.40 4.46 10.25
N GLU A 18 8.01 5.24 9.35
CA GLU A 18 8.16 6.70 9.51
C GLU A 18 6.80 7.41 9.61
N ALA A 19 5.84 7.04 8.75
CA ALA A 19 4.47 7.54 8.86
C ALA A 19 3.86 7.29 10.25
N LEU A 20 4.04 6.08 10.80
CA LEU A 20 3.54 5.74 12.13
C LEU A 20 4.17 6.61 13.23
N GLU A 21 5.47 6.88 13.15
CA GLU A 21 6.14 7.75 14.12
C GLU A 21 5.75 9.23 13.96
N ALA A 22 5.40 9.65 12.74
CA ALA A 22 4.82 10.97 12.48
C ALA A 22 3.35 11.10 12.93
N GLY A 23 2.69 9.99 13.31
CA GLY A 23 1.28 9.97 13.72
C GLY A 23 0.29 9.72 12.58
N ASP A 24 0.77 9.31 11.41
CA ASP A 24 -0.03 8.98 10.23
C ASP A 24 -0.29 7.46 10.11
N GLU A 25 -1.29 7.07 9.30
CA GLU A 25 -1.52 5.64 9.03
C GLU A 25 -0.30 5.03 8.30
N PRO A 26 0.12 3.80 8.66
CA PRO A 26 1.40 3.22 8.25
C PRO A 26 1.40 2.69 6.80
N PHE A 27 1.50 3.59 5.83
CA PHE A 27 1.61 3.25 4.42
C PHE A 27 2.79 3.97 3.77
N GLY A 28 3.60 3.21 3.01
CA GLY A 28 4.67 3.72 2.17
C GLY A 28 4.35 3.54 0.68
N SER A 29 5.22 4.04 -0.19
CA SER A 29 5.27 3.74 -1.62
C SER A 29 6.69 3.97 -2.15
N VAL A 30 7.13 3.12 -3.08
CA VAL A 30 8.42 3.25 -3.76
C VAL A 30 8.15 3.23 -5.26
N LEU A 31 8.59 4.26 -5.96
CA LEU A 31 8.56 4.33 -7.42
C LEU A 31 9.91 3.85 -7.96
N VAL A 32 9.85 2.83 -8.81
CA VAL A 32 11.03 2.19 -9.41
C VAL A 32 11.01 2.45 -10.91
N GLY A 33 12.15 2.89 -11.46
CA GLY A 33 12.36 3.09 -12.89
C GLY A 33 12.53 1.78 -13.66
N ALA A 34 12.63 1.89 -14.99
CA ALA A 34 12.68 0.72 -15.87
C ALA A 34 13.98 -0.09 -15.69
N GLU A 35 15.05 0.59 -15.29
CA GLU A 35 16.38 0.04 -15.04
C GLU A 35 16.57 -0.47 -13.61
N GLY A 36 15.53 -0.38 -12.76
CA GLY A 36 15.52 -0.86 -11.38
C GLY A 36 16.04 0.15 -10.35
N GLU A 37 16.28 1.38 -10.75
CA GLU A 37 16.62 2.48 -9.86
C GLU A 37 15.39 2.98 -9.09
N ILE A 38 15.59 3.40 -7.84
CA ILE A 38 14.53 4.06 -7.06
C ILE A 38 14.48 5.52 -7.49
N LEU A 39 13.35 5.92 -8.07
CA LEU A 39 13.11 7.29 -8.55
C LEU A 39 12.50 8.17 -7.47
N ALA A 40 11.66 7.60 -6.60
CA ALA A 40 11.05 8.30 -5.47
C ALA A 40 10.63 7.30 -4.38
N GLU A 41 10.66 7.76 -3.14
CA GLU A 41 10.06 7.10 -1.98
C GLU A 41 9.15 8.12 -1.30
N ASP A 42 7.95 7.71 -0.89
CA ASP A 42 7.08 8.56 -0.11
C ASP A 42 6.26 7.72 0.87
N HIS A 43 5.68 8.38 1.86
CA HIS A 43 4.78 7.77 2.81
C HIS A 43 3.53 8.61 3.00
N ASN A 44 2.55 7.98 3.62
CA ASN A 44 1.28 8.59 3.88
C ASN A 44 1.44 9.88 4.70
N ARG A 45 0.71 10.91 4.29
CA ARG A 45 0.50 12.15 5.06
C ARG A 45 -0.98 12.44 5.33
N VAL A 46 -1.90 11.59 4.82
CA VAL A 46 -3.30 11.32 5.25
C VAL A 46 -4.01 10.39 4.21
N ALA A 47 -4.17 9.08 4.54
CA ALA A 47 -4.72 7.91 3.77
C ALA A 47 -4.11 7.52 2.38
N SER A 48 -3.95 6.25 1.93
CA SER A 48 -4.06 4.88 2.49
C SER A 48 -3.51 3.81 1.51
N GLY A 49 -3.01 2.67 2.01
CA GLY A 49 -3.21 1.28 1.50
C GLY A 49 -2.75 0.91 0.09
N GLU A 50 -3.10 -0.33 -0.35
CA GLU A 50 -3.26 -0.62 -1.80
C GLU A 50 -3.84 0.62 -2.46
N HIS A 51 -3.27 1.04 -3.60
CA HIS A 51 -3.62 2.28 -4.28
C HIS A 51 -5.12 2.50 -4.18
N CYS A 52 -5.51 3.44 -3.31
CA CYS A 52 -6.91 3.75 -3.15
C CYS A 52 -7.43 4.25 -4.49
N ARG A 53 -8.74 4.30 -4.69
CA ARG A 53 -9.31 4.65 -6.00
C ARG A 53 -8.76 5.96 -6.58
N MET A 54 -8.40 6.91 -5.72
CA MET A 54 -7.71 8.14 -6.11
C MET A 54 -6.29 7.89 -6.63
N CYS A 55 -5.47 7.13 -5.89
CA CYS A 55 -4.11 6.80 -6.31
C CYS A 55 -4.09 5.90 -7.56
N ALA A 56 -4.99 4.90 -7.64
CA ALA A 56 -5.09 4.03 -8.80
C ALA A 56 -5.45 4.83 -10.06
N ALA A 57 -6.43 5.73 -9.96
CA ALA A 57 -6.80 6.62 -11.06
C ALA A 57 -5.65 7.56 -11.45
N ALA A 58 -4.99 8.19 -10.47
CA ALA A 58 -3.85 9.07 -10.72
C ALA A 58 -2.71 8.33 -11.44
N HIS A 59 -2.36 7.12 -10.99
CA HIS A 59 -1.36 6.24 -11.59
C HIS A 59 -1.65 5.97 -13.07
N ALA A 60 -2.91 5.70 -13.40
CA ALA A 60 -3.33 5.51 -14.79
C ALA A 60 -3.24 6.81 -15.61
N TRP A 61 -3.70 7.93 -15.05
CA TRP A 61 -3.67 9.24 -15.72
C TRP A 61 -2.26 9.69 -16.09
N VAL A 62 -1.26 9.40 -15.25
CA VAL A 62 0.14 9.73 -15.53
C VAL A 62 0.88 8.64 -16.33
N GLY A 63 0.20 7.56 -16.70
CA GLY A 63 0.75 6.49 -17.53
C GLY A 63 1.81 5.63 -16.81
N LEU A 64 1.74 5.51 -15.48
CA LEU A 64 2.63 4.63 -14.74
C LEU A 64 2.31 3.15 -15.04
N GLY A 65 3.35 2.32 -14.94
CA GLY A 65 3.30 0.91 -15.34
C GLY A 65 2.72 -0.01 -14.27
N ARG A 66 3.47 -1.05 -13.92
CA ARG A 66 3.04 -2.13 -13.04
C ARG A 66 2.89 -1.69 -11.58
N ILE A 67 1.87 -2.19 -10.89
CA ILE A 67 1.65 -2.00 -9.44
C ILE A 67 1.97 -3.30 -8.71
N VAL A 68 2.73 -3.22 -7.61
CA VAL A 68 2.96 -4.32 -6.68
C VAL A 68 2.54 -3.89 -5.28
N TYR A 69 1.69 -4.65 -4.60
CA TYR A 69 1.19 -4.30 -3.27
C TYR A 69 1.41 -5.41 -2.24
N VAL A 70 1.74 -5.02 -1.00
CA VAL A 70 1.97 -5.96 0.12
C VAL A 70 0.67 -6.53 0.67
N ALA A 71 -0.30 -5.68 0.95
CA ALA A 71 -1.62 -6.06 1.44
C ALA A 71 -2.68 -5.49 0.50
N SER A 72 -3.69 -6.29 0.13
CA SER A 72 -4.86 -5.81 -0.61
C SER A 72 -5.66 -4.85 0.25
N SER A 73 -6.52 -4.04 -0.37
CA SER A 73 -7.43 -3.11 0.30
C SER A 73 -8.43 -3.82 1.22
N GLU A 74 -8.78 -5.07 0.93
CA GLU A 74 -9.64 -5.90 1.77
C GLU A 74 -8.98 -6.31 3.10
N GLN A 75 -7.66 -6.55 3.11
CA GLN A 75 -6.95 -7.07 4.28
C GLN A 75 -6.94 -6.06 5.45
N PRO A 76 -6.52 -4.79 5.29
CA PRO A 76 -6.69 -3.77 6.32
C PRO A 76 -8.15 -3.55 6.69
N ALA A 77 -9.10 -3.55 5.75
CA ALA A 77 -10.51 -3.39 6.07
C ALA A 77 -10.99 -4.49 7.04
N GLN A 78 -10.59 -5.74 6.80
CA GLN A 78 -10.88 -6.87 7.68
C GLN A 78 -10.22 -6.72 9.06
N TRP A 79 -8.93 -6.38 9.12
CA TRP A 79 -8.21 -6.24 10.39
C TRP A 79 -8.76 -5.09 11.23
N LEU A 80 -9.11 -3.97 10.60
CA LEU A 80 -9.68 -2.81 11.25
C LEU A 80 -11.08 -3.10 11.80
N GLY A 81 -11.89 -3.86 11.06
CA GLY A 81 -13.17 -4.36 11.55
C GLY A 81 -13.02 -5.24 12.81
N GLN A 82 -11.99 -6.09 12.88
CA GLN A 82 -11.69 -6.90 14.06
C GLN A 82 -11.26 -6.05 15.28
N LEU A 83 -10.71 -4.85 15.04
CA LEU A 83 -10.33 -3.90 16.08
C LEU A 83 -11.48 -2.95 16.49
N GLY A 84 -12.68 -3.11 15.92
CA GLY A 84 -13.81 -2.23 16.16
C GLY A 84 -13.68 -0.84 15.52
N VAL A 85 -12.73 -0.66 14.60
CA VAL A 85 -12.57 0.60 13.86
C VAL A 85 -13.69 0.69 12.83
N PRO A 86 -14.46 1.81 12.79
CA PRO A 86 -15.53 1.99 11.82
C PRO A 86 -15.05 1.87 10.37
N ALA A 87 -15.92 1.37 9.50
CA ALA A 87 -15.64 1.32 8.07
C ALA A 87 -15.35 2.73 7.52
N ARG A 88 -14.36 2.83 6.65
CA ARG A 88 -13.99 4.08 5.99
C ARG A 88 -15.12 4.52 5.03
N PRO A 89 -15.30 5.82 4.79
CA PRO A 89 -16.33 6.33 3.88
C PRO A 89 -16.11 5.93 2.41
N VAL A 90 -14.92 5.43 2.08
CA VAL A 90 -14.53 4.99 0.74
C VAL A 90 -14.52 3.46 0.68
N ARG A 91 -15.45 2.86 -0.08
CA ARG A 91 -15.42 1.44 -0.47
C ARG A 91 -14.05 1.03 -1.00
N THR A 92 -13.52 -0.08 -0.52
CA THR A 92 -12.30 -0.75 -1.01
C THR A 92 -12.63 -1.47 -2.33
N LEU A 93 -12.20 -0.90 -3.46
CA LEU A 93 -12.30 -1.57 -4.75
C LEU A 93 -10.89 -2.03 -5.16
N PRO A 94 -10.74 -3.24 -5.72
CA PRO A 94 -9.48 -3.69 -6.31
C PRO A 94 -8.99 -2.69 -7.37
N VAL A 95 -7.66 -2.55 -7.50
CA VAL A 95 -7.06 -1.66 -8.51
C VAL A 95 -7.61 -1.92 -9.91
N ASN A 96 -7.80 -3.18 -10.30
CA ASN A 96 -8.29 -3.53 -11.64
C ASN A 96 -9.77 -3.19 -11.89
N GLU A 97 -10.58 -2.97 -10.85
CA GLU A 97 -11.94 -2.42 -11.04
C GLU A 97 -11.91 -0.93 -11.38
N VAL A 98 -10.89 -0.21 -10.91
CA VAL A 98 -10.70 1.21 -11.21
C VAL A 98 -9.95 1.39 -12.54
N VAL A 99 -8.94 0.57 -12.77
CA VAL A 99 -8.04 0.63 -13.92
C VAL A 99 -7.85 -0.77 -14.50
N PRO A 100 -8.72 -1.23 -15.43
CA PRO A 100 -8.66 -2.59 -15.94
C PRO A 100 -7.35 -2.96 -16.66
N GLY A 101 -6.68 -1.98 -17.27
CA GLY A 101 -5.48 -2.19 -18.09
C GLY A 101 -4.15 -2.24 -17.32
N VAL A 102 -4.14 -1.93 -16.01
CA VAL A 102 -2.88 -1.90 -15.25
C VAL A 102 -2.50 -3.30 -14.79
N VAL A 103 -1.22 -3.64 -14.95
CA VAL A 103 -0.70 -4.92 -14.47
C VAL A 103 -0.48 -4.83 -12.96
N VAL A 104 -1.18 -5.66 -12.21
CA VAL A 104 -1.11 -5.68 -10.74
C VAL A 104 -0.51 -7.01 -10.25
N ALA A 105 0.27 -6.97 -9.17
CA ALA A 105 0.66 -8.16 -8.44
C ALA A 105 0.64 -7.95 -6.93
N GLY A 106 0.17 -8.95 -6.21
CA GLY A 106 0.00 -8.91 -4.76
C GLY A 106 -1.21 -9.76 -4.36
N PRO A 107 -1.50 -9.91 -3.06
CA PRO A 107 -0.68 -9.44 -1.93
C PRO A 107 0.65 -10.20 -1.83
N VAL A 108 1.53 -9.74 -0.93
CA VAL A 108 2.82 -10.37 -0.61
C VAL A 108 2.73 -10.96 0.80
N PRO A 109 2.49 -12.28 0.93
CA PRO A 109 2.28 -12.91 2.23
C PRO A 109 3.44 -12.70 3.21
N GLU A 110 4.69 -12.72 2.72
CA GLU A 110 5.90 -12.55 3.53
C GLU A 110 5.88 -11.27 4.39
N PHE A 111 5.27 -10.19 3.90
CA PHE A 111 5.24 -8.90 4.59
C PHE A 111 3.87 -8.57 5.21
N THR A 112 2.83 -9.37 4.93
CA THR A 112 1.45 -9.08 5.34
C THR A 112 1.31 -8.96 6.86
N GLU A 113 1.92 -9.86 7.62
CA GLU A 113 1.85 -9.83 9.09
C GLU A 113 2.53 -8.57 9.67
N ARG A 114 3.63 -8.13 9.05
CA ARG A 114 4.31 -6.90 9.48
C ARG A 114 3.41 -5.68 9.30
N VAL A 115 2.69 -5.60 8.18
CA VAL A 115 1.71 -4.51 7.92
C VAL A 115 0.56 -4.56 8.92
N ARG A 116 0.03 -5.75 9.20
CA ARG A 116 -1.01 -5.93 10.21
C ARG A 116 -0.60 -5.39 11.58
N GLN A 117 0.64 -5.68 12.01
CA GLN A 117 1.17 -5.20 13.29
C GLN A 117 1.29 -3.67 13.34
N LEU A 118 1.67 -3.02 12.23
CA LEU A 118 1.71 -1.56 12.16
C LEU A 118 0.30 -0.96 12.33
N HIS A 119 -0.71 -1.50 11.66
CA HIS A 119 -2.11 -1.08 11.85
C HIS A 119 -2.58 -1.27 13.29
N HIS A 120 -2.29 -2.43 13.89
CA HIS A 120 -2.65 -2.69 15.28
C HIS A 120 -1.97 -1.71 16.25
N ARG A 121 -0.70 -1.36 16.03
CA ARG A 121 0.00 -0.35 16.84
C ARG A 121 -0.64 1.03 16.71
N PHE A 122 -1.00 1.44 15.49
CA PHE A 122 -1.62 2.74 15.24
C PHE A 122 -2.96 2.89 15.96
N HIS A 123 -3.85 1.90 15.86
CA HIS A 123 -5.21 1.98 16.42
C HIS A 123 -5.34 1.64 17.91
N ARG A 124 -4.22 1.30 18.59
CA ARG A 124 -4.19 1.07 20.05
C ARG A 124 -3.45 2.17 20.83
N ARG A 125 -2.96 3.21 20.16
CA ARG A 125 -2.53 4.46 20.80
C ARG A 125 -3.77 5.23 21.26
#